data_AF-A0A9E3TX77-F1
#
_entry.id   AF-A0A9E3TX77-F1
#
_cell.length_a   1.000
_cell.length_b   1.000
_cell.length_c   1.000
_cell.angle_alpha   90.00
_cell.angle_beta   90.00
_cell.angle_gamma   90.00
#
_symmetry.space_group_name_H-M   'P 1'
#
loop_
_entity.id
_entity.type
_entity.pdbx_description
1 polymer ?
#
loop_
_entity_poly.entity_id
_entity_poly.type
_entity_poly.pdbx_seq_one_letter_code
_entity_poly.pdbx_strand_id
1 'polypeptide(L)'
;MTSSTPIGNGQSRHNGSLKDAFALTLGRGRVASLEKDISLWNLDGEGWANWKRHLAQRDKPTPLAGLAASSRQSPLSWGVSDDLFADSAVGELIRKKHPVRDGGPIDWAGELQQWQSGAADATVDATFALSALAWAHALPALAKIAPANQWCYAVPVLLALAEEAAQTAGDGAPLPHQILAGELPLTLAYLLPEIDVCRQSAAAGRIALSEGLLAMCDGEGLPHGCCLHVADRLLATWTRSLLMGRQMKKGKGEFTEAALVQYEWLVRQMMRLRRPDGRAMLAADAAPWRPDLFKTALDLVGDREDRAIAKATLPGWKGEAKKHGRRLPAPAINSEWAKLALLRADWKNGSPRLLINYDARRVQTELVVDKTVVWSGDCTPQVSLAGKPLALSSDWEELCWDCDKDGDYVEIQAALQSGWKLQRQFYLARDDQFLLIADAILGPDAGEVGYRCRWPLAQGVKFRS
;
A
#
# COMPACT_ATOMS: atom_id res chain seq x y z
N MET A 1 28.49 69.22 -6.38
CA MET A 1 27.11 69.71 -6.22
C MET A 1 26.27 68.56 -5.71
N THR A 2 25.62 68.84 -4.59
CA THR A 2 24.88 67.95 -3.68
C THR A 2 23.54 67.51 -4.25
N SER A 3 23.20 66.23 -4.17
CA SER A 3 21.87 65.82 -3.72
C SER A 3 21.87 64.39 -3.17
N SER A 4 21.21 64.28 -2.05
CA SER A 4 21.06 63.16 -1.13
C SER A 4 19.67 62.55 -1.26
N THR A 5 19.54 61.22 -1.19
CA THR A 5 18.31 60.54 -0.75
C THR A 5 18.59 59.05 -0.42
N PRO A 6 17.77 58.37 0.40
CA PRO A 6 18.25 57.61 1.55
C PRO A 6 18.05 56.10 1.44
N ILE A 7 18.79 55.37 2.26
CA ILE A 7 18.64 53.93 2.49
C ILE A 7 17.36 53.69 3.29
N GLY A 8 16.33 53.15 2.63
CA GLY A 8 15.11 52.68 3.26
C GLY A 8 15.25 51.25 3.75
N ASN A 9 15.24 51.07 5.08
CA ASN A 9 15.04 49.79 5.74
C ASN A 9 13.65 49.24 5.43
N GLY A 10 13.56 48.32 4.46
CA GLY A 10 12.35 47.54 4.20
C GLY A 10 12.37 46.23 4.98
N GLN A 11 12.06 46.26 6.29
CA GLN A 11 11.52 45.07 6.95
C GLN A 11 10.07 44.87 6.48
N SER A 12 9.91 44.22 5.34
CA SER A 12 8.64 43.63 4.93
C SER A 12 8.45 42.35 5.74
N ARG A 13 7.70 42.42 6.83
CA ARG A 13 7.05 41.23 7.40
C ARG A 13 6.00 40.81 6.38
N HIS A 14 6.27 39.75 5.63
CA HIS A 14 5.25 39.03 4.89
C HIS A 14 4.26 38.38 5.87
N ASN A 15 3.30 39.17 6.35
CA ASN A 15 2.02 38.66 6.79
C ASN A 15 1.19 38.39 5.54
N GLY A 16 1.52 37.31 4.81
CA GLY A 16 0.57 36.75 3.87
C GLY A 16 -0.69 36.40 4.66
N SER A 17 -1.81 37.03 4.31
CA SER A 17 -3.09 36.72 4.94
C SER A 17 -3.38 35.24 4.74
N LEU A 18 -3.91 34.55 5.76
CA LEU A 18 -4.39 33.16 5.63
C LEU A 18 -5.22 33.00 4.34
N LYS A 19 -6.01 34.02 3.98
CA LYS A 19 -6.82 34.09 2.76
C LYS A 19 -6.04 33.89 1.46
N ASP A 20 -4.83 34.45 1.37
CA ASP A 20 -4.00 34.36 0.16
C ASP A 20 -3.42 32.94 0.00
N ALA A 21 -3.04 32.31 1.12
CA ALA A 21 -2.57 30.93 1.15
C ALA A 21 -3.69 29.91 0.87
N PHE A 22 -4.93 30.20 1.30
CA PHE A 22 -6.11 29.40 0.96
C PHE A 22 -6.50 29.53 -0.51
N ALA A 23 -6.51 30.76 -1.04
CA ALA A 23 -6.87 31.07 -2.42
C ALA A 23 -5.95 30.42 -3.46
N LEU A 24 -4.66 30.30 -3.14
CA LEU A 24 -3.67 29.64 -3.99
C LEU A 24 -3.85 28.11 -4.06
N THR A 25 -4.40 27.49 -3.01
CA THR A 25 -4.42 26.01 -2.86
C THR A 25 -5.77 25.38 -3.22
N LEU A 26 -6.90 26.06 -2.98
CA LEU A 26 -8.24 25.41 -2.98
C LEU A 26 -9.23 25.94 -4.02
N GLY A 27 -8.82 26.91 -4.87
CA GLY A 27 -9.72 27.61 -5.79
C GLY A 27 -10.70 28.56 -5.07
N ARG A 28 -10.86 29.79 -5.60
CA ARG A 28 -11.52 30.91 -4.91
C ARG A 28 -12.94 30.64 -4.37
N GLY A 29 -13.71 29.76 -5.01
CA GLY A 29 -15.10 29.46 -4.59
C GLY A 29 -15.21 28.54 -3.37
N ARG A 30 -14.27 27.61 -3.17
CA ARG A 30 -14.30 26.63 -2.06
C ARG A 30 -13.62 27.15 -0.81
N VAL A 31 -12.63 28.03 -0.98
CA VAL A 31 -12.04 28.84 0.10
C VAL A 31 -13.11 29.58 0.90
N ALA A 32 -14.13 30.13 0.25
CA ALA A 32 -15.21 30.83 0.95
C ALA A 32 -16.07 29.91 1.87
N SER A 33 -16.23 28.63 1.51
CA SER A 33 -16.97 27.65 2.33
C SER A 33 -16.14 27.18 3.53
N LEU A 34 -14.85 26.86 3.30
CA LEU A 34 -13.93 26.49 4.37
C LEU A 34 -13.57 27.68 5.28
N GLU A 35 -13.46 28.89 4.75
CA GLU A 35 -13.28 30.11 5.54
C GLU A 35 -14.50 30.35 6.44
N LYS A 36 -15.71 30.08 5.97
CA LYS A 36 -16.92 30.19 6.79
C LYS A 36 -16.87 29.19 7.95
N ASP A 37 -16.46 27.95 7.70
CA ASP A 37 -16.35 26.94 8.76
C ASP A 37 -15.16 27.19 9.71
N ILE A 38 -14.01 27.65 9.22
CA ILE A 38 -12.84 27.96 10.06
C ILE A 38 -13.03 29.27 10.84
N SER A 39 -13.67 30.28 10.25
CA SER A 39 -14.04 31.51 10.97
C SER A 39 -15.11 31.26 12.02
N LEU A 40 -15.97 30.25 11.84
CA LEU A 40 -16.88 29.75 12.88
C LEU A 40 -16.14 29.14 14.08
N TRP A 41 -14.87 28.75 13.96
CA TRP A 41 -14.13 28.15 15.09
C TRP A 41 -13.57 29.18 16.06
N ASN A 42 -13.59 30.48 15.69
CA ASN A 42 -13.09 31.61 16.50
C ASN A 42 -11.88 31.23 17.37
N LEU A 43 -10.85 30.64 16.74
CA LEU A 43 -9.66 30.15 17.43
C LEU A 43 -8.65 31.28 17.72
N ASP A 44 -9.14 32.49 17.94
CA ASP A 44 -8.37 33.58 18.51
C ASP A 44 -8.27 33.40 20.03
N GLY A 45 -7.09 33.70 20.59
CA GLY A 45 -6.81 33.69 22.03
C GLY A 45 -7.41 32.49 22.81
N GLU A 46 -8.57 32.73 23.42
CA GLU A 46 -9.28 31.79 24.29
C GLU A 46 -9.85 30.57 23.56
N GLY A 47 -10.32 30.73 22.32
CA GLY A 47 -10.85 29.62 21.52
C GLY A 47 -9.79 28.55 21.24
N TRP A 48 -8.59 28.96 20.84
CA TRP A 48 -7.46 28.04 20.66
C TRP A 48 -7.02 27.38 21.97
N ALA A 49 -6.99 28.13 23.08
CA ALA A 49 -6.66 27.55 24.39
C ALA A 49 -7.66 26.46 24.80
N ASN A 50 -8.96 26.69 24.56
CA ASN A 50 -10.03 25.72 24.81
C ASN A 50 -9.90 24.49 23.91
N TRP A 51 -9.61 24.68 22.62
CA TRP A 51 -9.37 23.57 21.68
C TRP A 51 -8.18 22.70 22.07
N LYS A 52 -7.04 23.31 22.43
CA LYS A 52 -5.87 22.58 22.96
C LYS A 52 -6.22 21.76 24.19
N ARG A 53 -6.98 22.35 25.12
CA ARG A 53 -7.43 21.68 26.34
C ARG A 53 -8.34 20.49 26.01
N HIS A 54 -9.30 20.69 25.12
CA HIS A 54 -10.21 19.64 24.63
C HIS A 54 -9.45 18.47 24.03
N LEU A 55 -8.57 18.71 23.05
CA LEU A 55 -7.77 17.66 22.41
C LEU A 55 -6.83 16.94 23.39
N ALA A 56 -6.35 17.62 24.42
CA ALA A 56 -5.49 17.04 25.44
C ALA A 56 -6.24 16.18 26.47
N GLN A 57 -7.51 16.52 26.75
CA GLN A 57 -8.32 15.90 27.80
C GLN A 57 -9.30 14.84 27.28
N ARG A 58 -9.56 14.79 25.98
CA ARG A 58 -10.52 13.82 25.41
C ARG A 58 -9.96 12.39 25.46
N ASP A 59 -10.82 11.46 25.87
CA ASP A 59 -10.51 10.02 25.91
C ASP A 59 -10.72 9.32 24.56
N LYS A 60 -11.45 9.97 23.64
CA LYS A 60 -11.74 9.48 22.30
C LYS A 60 -11.41 10.57 21.29
N PRO A 61 -10.98 10.19 20.08
CA PRO A 61 -10.75 8.83 19.57
C PRO A 61 -9.47 8.19 20.13
N THR A 62 -9.44 6.86 20.20
CA THR A 62 -8.22 6.10 20.56
C THR A 62 -7.19 6.26 19.44
N PRO A 63 -5.93 6.63 19.74
CA PRO A 63 -4.89 6.69 18.71
C PRO A 63 -4.74 5.34 18.00
N LEU A 64 -4.40 5.37 16.71
CA LEU A 64 -4.27 4.16 15.88
C LEU A 64 -3.34 3.09 16.51
N ALA A 65 -2.26 3.51 17.16
CA ALA A 65 -1.33 2.62 17.85
C ALA A 65 -1.92 1.86 19.06
N GLY A 66 -3.06 2.33 19.58
CA GLY A 66 -3.85 1.67 20.62
C GLY A 66 -4.99 0.79 20.06
N LEU A 67 -5.31 0.90 18.77
CA LEU A 67 -6.29 0.04 18.09
C LEU A 67 -5.67 -1.25 17.55
N ALA A 68 -4.43 -1.15 17.07
CA ALA A 68 -3.70 -2.27 16.50
C ALA A 68 -3.25 -3.29 17.56
N ALA A 69 -2.98 -4.52 17.12
CA ALA A 69 -2.33 -5.50 17.97
C ALA A 69 -1.00 -4.93 18.52
N SER A 70 -0.75 -5.17 19.82
CA SER A 70 0.35 -4.57 20.60
C SER A 70 1.73 -4.63 19.91
N SER A 71 2.05 -3.59 19.16
CA SER A 71 3.36 -3.41 18.53
C SER A 71 4.26 -2.52 19.39
N ARG A 72 5.58 -2.54 19.17
CA ARG A 72 6.48 -1.46 19.66
C ARG A 72 6.52 -0.26 18.71
N GLN A 73 6.20 -0.48 17.44
CA GLN A 73 6.24 0.52 16.36
C GLN A 73 4.85 1.04 16.03
N SER A 74 4.75 2.20 15.39
CA SER A 74 3.47 2.71 14.90
C SER A 74 2.91 1.85 13.76
N PRO A 75 1.59 1.61 13.69
CA PRO A 75 0.95 0.96 12.53
C PRO A 75 1.16 1.68 11.19
N LEU A 76 1.56 2.94 11.20
CA LEU A 76 1.94 3.66 9.98
C LEU A 76 3.21 3.08 9.33
N SER A 77 4.05 2.39 10.08
CA SER A 77 5.25 1.71 9.56
C SER A 77 4.95 0.39 8.83
N TRP A 78 3.70 -0.08 8.84
CA TRP A 78 3.32 -1.32 8.16
C TRP A 78 3.44 -1.18 6.64
N GLY A 79 4.17 -2.11 6.00
CA GLY A 79 4.42 -2.07 4.56
C GLY A 79 5.47 -1.04 4.12
N VAL A 80 6.07 -0.29 5.06
CA VAL A 80 7.07 0.75 4.77
C VAL A 80 8.47 0.16 4.98
N SER A 81 9.34 0.32 3.98
CA SER A 81 10.76 -0.04 4.12
C SER A 81 11.43 0.91 5.11
N ASP A 82 12.39 0.41 5.88
CA ASP A 82 13.10 1.21 6.89
C ASP A 82 13.88 2.38 6.26
N ASP A 83 14.28 2.24 4.98
CA ASP A 83 15.06 3.23 4.23
C ASP A 83 14.22 4.36 3.62
N LEU A 84 12.92 4.16 3.37
CA LEU A 84 12.08 5.10 2.60
C LEU A 84 12.00 6.50 3.24
N PHE A 85 12.17 6.55 4.57
CA PHE A 85 12.19 7.78 5.36
C PHE A 85 13.36 7.79 6.34
N ALA A 86 14.50 7.22 5.94
CA ALA A 86 15.72 7.35 6.74
C ALA A 86 16.00 8.85 6.98
N ASP A 87 16.26 9.21 8.24
CA ASP A 87 16.69 10.55 8.65
C ASP A 87 15.75 11.73 8.37
N SER A 88 14.44 11.49 8.15
CA SER A 88 13.44 12.56 8.04
C SER A 88 12.52 12.64 9.28
N ALA A 89 12.03 13.86 9.57
CA ALA A 89 11.03 14.07 10.63
C ALA A 89 9.74 13.28 10.38
N VAL A 90 9.32 13.16 9.11
CA VAL A 90 8.20 12.31 8.70
C VAL A 90 8.45 10.84 9.01
N GLY A 91 9.69 10.36 8.82
CA GLY A 91 10.08 9.00 9.23
C GLY A 91 9.88 8.75 10.73
N GLU A 92 10.12 9.77 11.56
CA GLU A 92 9.84 9.69 12.99
C GLU A 92 8.33 9.63 13.29
N LEU A 93 7.50 10.39 12.57
CA LEU A 93 6.03 10.28 12.64
C LEU A 93 5.54 8.88 12.28
N ILE A 94 6.14 8.26 11.26
CA ILE A 94 5.75 6.95 10.75
C ILE A 94 6.20 5.81 11.67
N ARG A 95 7.41 5.88 12.25
CA ARG A 95 7.99 4.78 13.03
C ARG A 95 7.55 4.78 14.50
N LYS A 96 7.44 5.95 15.13
CA LYS A 96 7.18 6.06 16.59
C LYS A 96 5.69 6.18 16.89
N LYS A 97 5.24 5.55 17.97
CA LYS A 97 3.84 5.65 18.45
C LYS A 97 3.44 7.05 18.90
N HIS A 98 4.38 7.75 19.55
CA HIS A 98 4.19 9.09 20.10
C HIS A 98 5.42 9.96 19.79
N PRO A 99 5.60 10.36 18.52
CA PRO A 99 6.77 11.10 18.07
C PRO A 99 6.74 12.57 18.49
N VAL A 100 5.54 13.16 18.49
CA VAL A 100 5.33 14.57 18.82
C VAL A 100 5.39 14.78 20.34
N ARG A 101 6.38 15.55 20.78
CA ARG A 101 6.61 15.89 22.19
C ARG A 101 7.02 17.34 22.31
N ASP A 102 6.49 18.01 23.33
CA ASP A 102 6.92 19.35 23.69
C ASP A 102 8.37 19.31 24.23
N GLY A 103 9.20 20.27 23.81
CA GLY A 103 10.64 20.29 24.10
C GLY A 103 11.45 19.13 23.51
N GLY A 104 10.90 18.41 22.51
CA GLY A 104 11.63 17.38 21.78
C GLY A 104 12.74 17.93 20.86
N PRO A 105 13.61 17.07 20.31
CA PRO A 105 14.71 17.50 19.45
C PRO A 105 14.29 17.97 18.05
N ILE A 106 13.03 17.75 17.67
CA ILE A 106 12.49 18.11 16.36
C ILE A 106 11.56 19.31 16.54
N ASP A 107 11.79 20.37 15.78
CA ASP A 107 10.87 21.49 15.65
C ASP A 107 9.67 21.09 14.78
N TRP A 108 8.72 20.37 15.39
CA TRP A 108 7.54 19.88 14.70
C TRP A 108 6.67 20.99 14.10
N ALA A 109 6.70 22.20 14.67
CA ALA A 109 6.02 23.35 14.08
C ALA A 109 6.76 23.77 12.81
N GLY A 110 8.08 23.97 12.85
CA GLY A 110 8.87 24.25 11.65
C GLY A 110 8.69 23.19 10.54
N GLU A 111 8.76 21.91 10.89
CA GLU A 111 8.58 20.78 9.96
C GLU A 111 7.19 20.75 9.31
N LEU A 112 6.13 20.99 10.10
CA LEU A 112 4.77 21.07 9.56
C LEU A 112 4.65 22.24 8.57
N GLN A 113 5.30 23.38 8.86
CA GLN A 113 5.23 24.58 8.02
C GLN A 113 5.93 24.32 6.70
N GLN A 114 7.12 23.73 6.77
CA GLN A 114 7.89 23.35 5.60
C GLN A 114 7.12 22.35 4.73
N TRP A 115 6.52 21.32 5.33
CA TRP A 115 5.70 20.36 4.61
C TRP A 115 4.49 21.04 3.93
N GLN A 116 3.77 21.90 4.65
CA GLN A 116 2.62 22.65 4.11
C GLN A 116 3.01 23.51 2.91
N SER A 117 4.13 24.24 3.01
CA SER A 117 4.61 25.09 1.91
C SER A 117 5.02 24.29 0.68
N GLY A 118 5.53 23.07 0.84
CA GLY A 118 5.91 22.20 -0.27
C GLY A 118 4.76 21.37 -0.85
N ALA A 119 3.63 21.24 -0.14
CA ALA A 119 2.57 20.30 -0.50
C ALA A 119 1.86 20.64 -1.82
N ALA A 120 1.69 21.92 -2.14
CA ALA A 120 0.99 22.37 -3.35
C ALA A 120 1.73 22.01 -4.65
N ASP A 121 3.06 21.97 -4.60
CA ASP A 121 3.92 21.69 -5.77
C ASP A 121 4.49 20.27 -5.76
N ALA A 122 4.11 19.45 -4.77
CA ALA A 122 4.66 18.11 -4.61
C ALA A 122 4.15 17.15 -5.68
N THR A 123 5.05 16.29 -6.18
CA THR A 123 4.62 15.13 -6.97
C THR A 123 3.89 14.15 -6.06
N VAL A 124 2.69 13.75 -6.45
CA VAL A 124 1.88 12.78 -5.69
C VAL A 124 2.41 11.37 -5.92
N ASP A 125 3.30 10.94 -5.04
CA ASP A 125 3.82 9.57 -4.99
C ASP A 125 3.47 8.88 -3.65
N ALA A 126 3.95 7.65 -3.47
CA ALA A 126 3.68 6.88 -2.25
C ALA A 126 4.31 7.53 -0.99
N THR A 127 5.45 8.19 -1.15
CA THR A 127 6.18 8.86 -0.06
C THR A 127 5.41 10.08 0.43
N PHE A 128 4.94 10.92 -0.51
CA PHE A 128 4.11 12.08 -0.23
C PHE A 128 2.77 11.68 0.41
N ALA A 129 2.10 10.66 -0.14
CA ALA A 129 0.84 10.18 0.41
C ALA A 129 0.98 9.69 1.86
N LEU A 130 2.02 8.89 2.15
CA LEU A 130 2.33 8.45 3.52
C LEU A 130 2.69 9.62 4.45
N SER A 131 3.38 10.65 3.93
CA SER A 131 3.68 11.87 4.68
C SER A 131 2.41 12.62 5.08
N ALA A 132 1.49 12.84 4.14
CA ALA A 132 0.20 13.49 4.41
C ALA A 132 -0.59 12.73 5.49
N LEU A 133 -0.65 11.40 5.39
CA LEU A 133 -1.29 10.55 6.37
C LEU A 133 -0.62 10.64 7.75
N ALA A 134 0.72 10.65 7.80
CA ALA A 134 1.48 10.78 9.04
C ALA A 134 1.19 12.12 9.74
N TRP A 135 1.11 13.22 8.98
CA TRP A 135 0.72 14.52 9.51
C TRP A 135 -0.71 14.52 10.05
N ALA A 136 -1.66 13.92 9.33
CA ALA A 136 -3.04 13.78 9.80
C ALA A 136 -3.13 13.07 11.15
N HIS A 137 -2.36 11.98 11.34
CA HIS A 137 -2.27 11.28 12.62
C HIS A 137 -1.59 12.10 13.73
N ALA A 138 -0.67 13.00 13.36
CA ALA A 138 0.04 13.84 14.31
C ALA A 138 -0.78 15.07 14.78
N LEU A 139 -1.79 15.51 14.01
CA LEU A 139 -2.56 16.73 14.28
C LEU A 139 -3.06 16.86 15.73
N PRO A 140 -3.68 15.85 16.37
CA PRO A 140 -4.15 16.01 17.74
C PRO A 140 -3.04 16.34 18.74
N ALA A 141 -1.83 15.79 18.54
CA ALA A 141 -0.68 16.08 19.39
C ALA A 141 -0.03 17.42 19.04
N LEU A 142 0.01 17.77 17.75
CA LEU A 142 0.58 19.02 17.25
C LEU A 142 -0.16 20.25 17.79
N ALA A 143 -1.45 20.15 18.10
CA ALA A 143 -2.19 21.27 18.71
C ALA A 143 -1.52 21.81 19.99
N LYS A 144 -0.76 20.99 20.72
CA LYS A 144 -0.06 21.41 21.95
C LYS A 144 1.12 22.34 21.68
N ILE A 145 1.76 22.21 20.52
CA ILE A 145 3.06 22.85 20.23
C ILE A 145 3.01 23.78 19.02
N ALA A 146 2.15 23.52 18.05
CA ALA A 146 2.03 24.33 16.85
C ALA A 146 1.21 25.61 17.13
N PRO A 147 1.58 26.74 16.53
CA PRO A 147 0.75 27.93 16.47
C PRO A 147 -0.65 27.64 15.88
N ALA A 148 -1.66 28.37 16.38
CA ALA A 148 -3.06 28.17 15.98
C ALA A 148 -3.25 28.28 14.46
N ASN A 149 -2.73 29.34 13.84
CA ASN A 149 -2.81 29.57 12.40
C ASN A 149 -2.25 28.40 11.60
N GLN A 150 -1.13 27.84 12.04
CA GLN A 150 -0.45 26.76 11.35
C GLN A 150 -1.23 25.45 11.45
N TRP A 151 -1.69 25.11 12.65
CA TRP A 151 -2.51 23.91 12.87
C TRP A 151 -3.83 24.00 12.08
N CYS A 152 -4.50 25.16 12.14
CA CYS A 152 -5.75 25.41 11.41
C CYS A 152 -5.55 25.36 9.90
N TYR A 153 -4.36 25.71 9.39
CA TYR A 153 -4.04 25.60 7.97
C TYR A 153 -3.72 24.17 7.52
N ALA A 154 -3.34 23.27 8.43
CA ALA A 154 -3.00 21.88 8.07
C ALA A 154 -4.21 21.05 7.66
N VAL A 155 -5.31 21.15 8.43
CA VAL A 155 -6.57 20.45 8.16
C VAL A 155 -7.08 20.68 6.73
N PRO A 156 -7.24 21.93 6.25
CA PRO A 156 -7.76 22.19 4.91
C PRO A 156 -6.80 21.78 3.80
N VAL A 157 -5.48 21.86 3.99
CA VAL A 157 -4.50 21.31 3.03
C VAL A 157 -4.68 19.80 2.89
N LEU A 158 -4.81 19.08 4.00
CA LEU A 158 -5.02 17.63 3.97
C LEU A 158 -6.38 17.24 3.35
N LEU A 159 -7.43 18.01 3.59
CA LEU A 159 -8.73 17.81 2.94
C LEU A 159 -8.66 18.09 1.44
N ALA A 160 -7.94 19.14 1.01
CA ALA A 160 -7.70 19.45 -0.39
C ALA A 160 -7.07 18.25 -1.11
N LEU A 161 -5.98 17.71 -0.55
CA LEU A 161 -5.30 16.54 -1.09
C LEU A 161 -6.21 15.32 -1.22
N ALA A 162 -7.09 15.10 -0.23
CA ALA A 162 -8.06 14.01 -0.28
C ALA A 162 -9.11 14.22 -1.39
N GLU A 163 -9.64 15.43 -1.52
CA GLU A 163 -10.62 15.79 -2.56
C GLU A 163 -10.04 15.74 -3.98
N GLU A 164 -8.79 16.19 -4.16
CA GLU A 164 -8.07 16.13 -5.43
C GLU A 164 -7.80 14.69 -5.83
N ALA A 165 -7.28 13.87 -4.92
CA ALA A 165 -7.04 12.46 -5.17
C ALA A 165 -8.34 11.72 -5.53
N ALA A 166 -9.46 12.05 -4.87
CA ALA A 166 -10.77 11.43 -5.16
C ALA A 166 -11.33 11.80 -6.55
N GLN A 167 -10.83 12.86 -7.20
CA GLN A 167 -11.23 13.25 -8.55
C GLN A 167 -10.38 12.58 -9.64
N THR A 168 -9.23 12.02 -9.28
CA THR A 168 -8.37 11.28 -10.22
C THR A 168 -8.82 9.83 -10.28
N ALA A 169 -8.93 9.28 -11.49
CA ALA A 169 -8.97 7.83 -11.62
C ALA A 169 -7.63 7.30 -11.09
N GLY A 170 -7.64 6.36 -10.14
CA GLY A 170 -6.44 5.79 -9.51
C GLY A 170 -5.55 4.96 -10.47
N ASP A 171 -5.68 5.20 -11.77
CA ASP A 171 -5.05 4.47 -12.86
C ASP A 171 -3.54 4.73 -12.82
N GLY A 172 -2.75 3.66 -12.68
CA GLY A 172 -1.29 3.69 -12.68
C GLY A 172 -0.61 3.99 -11.35
N ALA A 173 -1.33 4.51 -10.34
CA ALA A 173 -0.79 4.77 -9.00
C ALA A 173 -1.79 4.41 -7.89
N PRO A 174 -2.15 3.12 -7.74
CA PRO A 174 -3.21 2.70 -6.83
C PRO A 174 -2.95 3.06 -5.37
N LEU A 175 -1.70 2.94 -4.91
CA LEU A 175 -1.37 3.15 -3.50
C LEU A 175 -1.54 4.62 -3.06
N PRO A 176 -0.95 5.64 -3.73
CA PRO A 176 -1.22 7.04 -3.40
C PRO A 176 -2.70 7.38 -3.37
N HIS A 177 -3.47 6.91 -4.36
CA HIS A 177 -4.91 7.12 -4.40
C HIS A 177 -5.62 6.51 -3.17
N GLN A 178 -5.34 5.24 -2.85
CA GLN A 178 -5.96 4.59 -1.67
C GLN A 178 -5.61 5.27 -0.35
N ILE A 179 -4.41 5.84 -0.23
CA ILE A 179 -4.02 6.61 0.97
C ILE A 179 -4.73 7.97 0.98
N LEU A 180 -4.63 8.76 -0.09
CA LEU A 180 -5.11 10.15 -0.12
C LEU A 180 -6.63 10.26 -0.28
N ALA A 181 -7.22 9.57 -1.26
CA ALA A 181 -8.66 9.61 -1.48
C ALA A 181 -9.44 8.75 -0.46
N GLY A 182 -8.76 7.77 0.15
CA GLY A 182 -9.36 6.76 1.00
C GLY A 182 -9.06 6.92 2.49
N GLU A 183 -7.85 6.51 2.89
CA GLU A 183 -7.45 6.43 4.30
C GLU A 183 -7.35 7.81 4.97
N LEU A 184 -6.85 8.83 4.28
CA LEU A 184 -6.66 10.18 4.79
C LEU A 184 -7.98 10.85 5.22
N PRO A 185 -9.02 10.96 4.38
CA PRO A 185 -10.29 11.59 4.79
C PRO A 185 -11.00 10.78 5.89
N LEU A 186 -10.82 9.45 5.92
CA LEU A 186 -11.32 8.61 7.01
C LEU A 186 -10.55 8.87 8.32
N THR A 187 -9.23 9.06 8.23
CA THR A 187 -8.35 9.40 9.36
C THR A 187 -8.74 10.75 9.95
N LEU A 188 -8.94 11.77 9.11
CA LEU A 188 -9.37 13.10 9.54
C LEU A 188 -10.75 13.03 10.21
N ALA A 189 -11.71 12.31 9.61
CA ALA A 189 -13.03 12.11 10.20
C ALA A 189 -12.99 11.40 11.56
N TYR A 190 -12.10 10.42 11.69
CA TYR A 190 -11.94 9.64 12.90
C TYR A 190 -11.27 10.44 14.01
N LEU A 191 -10.16 11.12 13.69
CA LEU A 191 -9.32 11.84 14.63
C LEU A 191 -9.86 13.19 15.05
N LEU A 192 -10.62 13.86 14.17
CA LEU A 192 -11.17 15.19 14.42
C LEU A 192 -12.68 15.18 14.18
N PRO A 193 -13.45 14.32 14.89
CA PRO A 193 -14.88 14.18 14.66
C PRO A 193 -15.68 15.44 15.04
N GLU A 194 -15.09 16.35 15.80
CA GLU A 194 -15.66 17.65 16.17
C GLU A 194 -15.70 18.62 14.97
N ILE A 195 -14.86 18.37 13.95
CA ILE A 195 -14.79 19.19 12.74
C ILE A 195 -15.75 18.61 11.70
N ASP A 196 -16.78 19.38 11.36
CA ASP A 196 -17.88 18.96 10.48
C ASP A 196 -17.41 18.52 9.10
N VAL A 197 -16.53 19.29 8.45
CA VAL A 197 -15.97 18.95 7.13
C VAL A 197 -15.17 17.64 7.15
N CYS A 198 -14.36 17.41 8.18
CA CYS A 198 -13.65 16.14 8.38
C CYS A 198 -14.64 15.00 8.56
N ARG A 199 -15.68 15.19 9.37
CA ARG A 199 -16.69 14.16 9.60
C ARG A 199 -17.48 13.82 8.33
N GLN A 200 -17.74 14.80 7.47
CA GLN A 200 -18.45 14.63 6.20
C GLN A 200 -17.58 13.90 5.15
N SER A 201 -16.25 14.09 5.16
CA SER A 201 -15.34 13.43 4.22
C SER A 201 -15.23 11.91 4.42
N ALA A 202 -15.68 11.38 5.56
CA ALA A 202 -15.64 9.94 5.87
C ALA A 202 -16.33 9.06 4.82
N ALA A 203 -17.44 9.55 4.23
CA ALA A 203 -18.21 8.78 3.26
C ALA A 203 -17.41 8.55 1.97
N ALA A 204 -16.83 9.63 1.41
CA ALA A 204 -15.99 9.57 0.23
C ALA A 204 -14.77 8.65 0.45
N GLY A 205 -14.10 8.78 1.60
CA GLY A 205 -12.97 7.92 1.95
C GLY A 205 -13.29 6.43 1.92
N ARG A 206 -14.43 6.04 2.48
CA ARG A 206 -14.83 4.63 2.52
C ARG A 206 -15.27 4.08 1.17
N ILE A 207 -15.87 4.92 0.33
CA ILE A 207 -16.20 4.56 -1.05
C ILE A 207 -14.90 4.28 -1.81
N ALA A 208 -13.94 5.21 -1.79
CA ALA A 208 -12.65 5.05 -2.46
C ALA A 208 -11.87 3.81 -2.00
N LEU A 209 -11.90 3.49 -0.70
CA LEU A 209 -11.28 2.28 -0.15
C LEU A 209 -11.99 0.99 -0.60
N SER A 210 -13.33 1.00 -0.58
CA SER A 210 -14.13 -0.16 -0.96
C SER A 210 -13.99 -0.46 -2.45
N GLU A 211 -14.10 0.58 -3.29
CA GLU A 211 -13.94 0.47 -4.74
C GLU A 211 -12.53 0.05 -5.11
N GLY A 212 -11.50 0.62 -4.48
CA GLY A 212 -10.12 0.23 -4.73
C GLY A 212 -9.85 -1.23 -4.42
N LEU A 213 -10.33 -1.71 -3.28
CA LEU A 213 -10.17 -3.11 -2.90
C LEU A 213 -10.84 -4.06 -3.90
N LEU A 214 -12.04 -3.72 -4.38
CA LEU A 214 -12.75 -4.51 -5.39
C LEU A 214 -12.08 -4.42 -6.77
N ALA A 215 -11.56 -3.25 -7.15
CA ALA A 215 -10.96 -3.02 -8.45
C ALA A 215 -9.56 -3.61 -8.60
N MET A 216 -8.85 -3.87 -7.49
CA MET A 216 -7.48 -4.38 -7.51
C MET A 216 -7.36 -5.86 -7.19
N CYS A 217 -8.45 -6.54 -6.86
CA CYS A 217 -8.44 -7.94 -6.46
C CYS A 217 -9.46 -8.76 -7.26
N ASP A 218 -9.13 -10.02 -7.53
CA ASP A 218 -9.84 -10.91 -8.45
C ASP A 218 -11.14 -11.53 -7.92
N GLY A 219 -11.96 -10.79 -7.18
CA GLY A 219 -13.18 -11.39 -6.59
C GLY A 219 -12.94 -12.55 -5.59
N GLU A 220 -11.71 -13.02 -5.40
CA GLU A 220 -11.28 -14.00 -4.38
C GLU A 220 -10.06 -13.46 -3.58
N GLY A 221 -9.92 -12.13 -3.54
CA GLY A 221 -8.93 -11.41 -2.77
C GLY A 221 -7.50 -11.42 -3.34
N LEU A 222 -7.22 -12.06 -4.48
CA LEU A 222 -5.87 -12.08 -5.04
C LEU A 222 -5.60 -10.73 -5.71
N PRO A 223 -4.56 -9.98 -5.28
CA PRO A 223 -4.26 -8.72 -5.91
C PRO A 223 -3.77 -8.94 -7.35
N HIS A 224 -4.13 -8.02 -8.24
CA HIS A 224 -3.60 -8.01 -9.60
C HIS A 224 -2.06 -7.97 -9.60
N GLY A 225 -1.42 -8.59 -10.61
CA GLY A 225 0.03 -8.71 -10.73
C GLY A 225 0.74 -7.36 -10.73
N CYS A 226 0.12 -6.36 -11.35
CA CYS A 226 0.60 -4.97 -11.34
C CYS A 226 0.69 -4.38 -9.92
N CYS A 227 -0.10 -4.86 -8.96
CA CYS A 227 -0.16 -4.36 -7.59
C CYS A 227 0.79 -5.06 -6.62
N LEU A 228 1.46 -6.15 -7.03
CA LEU A 228 2.31 -6.95 -6.12
C LEU A 228 3.39 -6.11 -5.41
N HIS A 229 3.99 -5.15 -6.12
CA HIS A 229 5.05 -4.30 -5.58
C HIS A 229 4.56 -3.37 -4.44
N VAL A 230 3.26 -3.12 -4.32
CA VAL A 230 2.63 -2.29 -3.27
C VAL A 230 1.65 -3.07 -2.39
N ALA A 231 1.48 -4.37 -2.59
CA ALA A 231 0.43 -5.15 -1.95
C ALA A 231 0.48 -5.11 -0.40
N ASP A 232 1.66 -5.11 0.21
CA ASP A 232 1.82 -4.98 1.67
C ASP A 232 1.36 -3.62 2.19
N ARG A 233 1.59 -2.56 1.41
CA ARG A 233 1.18 -1.20 1.76
C ARG A 233 -0.32 -1.04 1.60
N LEU A 234 -0.90 -1.60 0.54
CA LEU A 234 -2.35 -1.65 0.35
C LEU A 234 -3.05 -2.42 1.48
N LEU A 235 -2.54 -3.62 1.83
CA LEU A 235 -3.03 -4.37 2.99
C LEU A 235 -2.98 -3.52 4.26
N ALA A 236 -1.87 -2.82 4.50
CA ALA A 236 -1.72 -1.95 5.66
C ALA A 236 -2.73 -0.78 5.66
N THR A 237 -2.91 -0.11 4.52
CA THR A 237 -3.89 0.97 4.32
C THR A 237 -5.31 0.50 4.64
N TRP A 238 -5.74 -0.63 4.08
CA TRP A 238 -7.07 -1.18 4.36
C TRP A 238 -7.23 -1.65 5.80
N THR A 239 -6.20 -2.30 6.36
CA THR A 239 -6.21 -2.76 7.77
C THR A 239 -6.39 -1.58 8.73
N ARG A 240 -5.60 -0.51 8.59
CA ARG A 240 -5.70 0.69 9.44
C ARG A 240 -7.04 1.38 9.28
N SER A 241 -7.52 1.49 8.04
CA SER A 241 -8.82 2.07 7.73
C SER A 241 -9.97 1.30 8.40
N LEU A 242 -9.94 -0.04 8.35
CA LEU A 242 -10.94 -0.88 9.02
C LEU A 242 -10.90 -0.78 10.54
N LEU A 243 -9.70 -0.67 11.14
CA LEU A 243 -9.56 -0.42 12.57
C LEU A 243 -10.27 0.87 12.99
N MET A 244 -9.98 1.98 12.29
CA MET A 244 -10.60 3.27 12.58
C MET A 244 -12.10 3.23 12.30
N GLY A 245 -12.50 2.65 11.17
CA GLY A 245 -13.88 2.51 10.75
C GLY A 245 -14.77 1.81 11.78
N ARG A 246 -14.27 0.72 12.38
CA ARG A 246 -14.99 -0.03 13.45
C ARG A 246 -15.18 0.77 14.74
N GLN A 247 -14.38 1.80 14.99
CA GLN A 247 -14.51 2.67 16.16
C GLN A 247 -15.49 3.81 15.95
N MET A 248 -15.87 4.08 14.69
CA MET A 248 -16.87 5.09 14.37
C MET A 248 -18.28 4.55 14.62
N LYS A 249 -19.29 5.43 14.63
CA LYS A 249 -20.70 5.00 14.73
C LYS A 249 -21.01 4.01 13.60
N LYS A 250 -21.76 2.94 13.90
CA LYS A 250 -22.16 1.91 12.91
C LYS A 250 -22.68 2.55 11.62
N GLY A 251 -22.25 2.04 10.47
CA GLY A 251 -22.54 2.60 9.14
C GLY A 251 -21.80 3.90 8.77
N LYS A 252 -21.08 4.55 9.71
CA LYS A 252 -20.29 5.78 9.45
C LYS A 252 -18.79 5.56 9.29
N GLY A 253 -18.30 4.34 9.53
CA GLY A 253 -16.89 3.97 9.34
C GLY A 253 -16.65 2.71 8.51
N GLU A 254 -17.68 1.94 8.20
CA GLU A 254 -17.54 0.60 7.61
C GLU A 254 -17.39 0.66 6.09
N PHE A 255 -16.63 -0.29 5.54
CA PHE A 255 -16.55 -0.58 4.12
C PHE A 255 -17.87 -1.20 3.64
N THR A 256 -18.07 -1.30 2.33
CA THR A 256 -19.18 -2.07 1.78
C THR A 256 -19.06 -3.56 2.14
N GLU A 257 -20.17 -4.27 2.16
CA GLU A 257 -20.17 -5.71 2.48
C GLU A 257 -19.30 -6.52 1.50
N ALA A 258 -19.39 -6.23 0.20
CA ALA A 258 -18.55 -6.85 -0.82
C ALA A 258 -17.05 -6.59 -0.56
N ALA A 259 -16.68 -5.37 -0.19
CA ALA A 259 -15.29 -5.04 0.15
C ALA A 259 -14.83 -5.75 1.43
N LEU A 260 -15.69 -5.94 2.44
CA LEU A 260 -15.33 -6.70 3.64
C LEU A 260 -15.06 -8.18 3.33
N VAL A 261 -15.87 -8.79 2.47
CA VAL A 261 -15.65 -10.17 1.99
C VAL A 261 -14.35 -10.25 1.17
N GLN A 262 -14.12 -9.31 0.27
CA GLN A 262 -12.88 -9.24 -0.51
C GLN A 262 -11.65 -9.08 0.39
N TYR A 263 -11.76 -8.28 1.46
CA TYR A 263 -10.68 -8.08 2.41
C TYR A 263 -10.35 -9.37 3.18
N GLU A 264 -11.36 -10.13 3.59
CA GLU A 264 -11.15 -11.45 4.22
C GLU A 264 -10.33 -12.37 3.31
N TRP A 265 -10.73 -12.49 2.05
CA TRP A 265 -9.98 -13.30 1.10
C TRP A 265 -8.58 -12.74 0.84
N LEU A 266 -8.44 -11.42 0.74
CA LEU A 266 -7.13 -10.79 0.57
C LEU A 266 -6.17 -11.18 1.70
N VAL A 267 -6.61 -11.18 2.96
CA VAL A 267 -5.74 -11.56 4.08
C VAL A 267 -5.17 -12.97 3.89
N ARG A 268 -6.00 -13.91 3.42
CA ARG A 268 -5.57 -15.26 3.04
C ARG A 268 -4.55 -15.24 1.90
N GLN A 269 -4.84 -14.53 0.81
CA GLN A 269 -3.93 -14.47 -0.34
C GLN A 269 -2.59 -13.82 0.02
N MET A 270 -2.61 -12.78 0.85
CA MET A 270 -1.39 -12.12 1.33
C MET A 270 -0.53 -13.03 2.21
N MET A 271 -1.09 -14.08 2.84
CA MET A 271 -0.30 -15.12 3.50
C MET A 271 0.27 -16.15 2.51
N ARG A 272 -0.43 -16.44 1.41
CA ARG A 272 0.09 -17.31 0.33
C ARG A 272 1.34 -16.73 -0.32
N LEU A 273 1.31 -15.43 -0.59
CA LEU A 273 2.35 -14.66 -1.29
C LEU A 273 3.54 -14.29 -0.40
N ARG A 274 3.84 -15.11 0.62
CA ARG A 274 4.94 -14.89 1.56
C ARG A 274 6.13 -15.77 1.27
N ARG A 275 7.30 -15.14 1.38
CA ARG A 275 8.58 -15.82 1.60
C ARG A 275 8.63 -16.41 3.02
N PRO A 276 9.56 -17.34 3.26
CA PRO A 276 9.73 -17.97 4.56
C PRO A 276 10.14 -17.04 5.71
N ASP A 277 10.72 -15.89 5.36
CA ASP A 277 11.09 -14.81 6.27
C ASP A 277 9.95 -13.80 6.50
N GLY A 278 8.77 -14.02 5.89
CA GLY A 278 7.58 -13.19 6.04
C GLY A 278 7.51 -12.01 5.06
N ARG A 279 8.55 -11.76 4.26
CA ARG A 279 8.52 -10.74 3.21
C ARG A 279 7.63 -11.17 2.03
N ALA A 280 7.09 -10.20 1.30
CA ALA A 280 6.30 -10.48 0.10
C ALA A 280 7.18 -11.07 -1.01
N MET A 281 6.62 -12.00 -1.79
CA MET A 281 7.23 -12.48 -3.02
C MET A 281 7.18 -11.42 -4.12
N LEU A 282 8.19 -11.39 -5.01
CA LEU A 282 8.33 -10.42 -6.12
C LEU A 282 8.36 -8.94 -5.72
N ALA A 283 8.45 -8.61 -4.44
CA ALA A 283 8.68 -7.26 -3.96
C ALA A 283 10.20 -7.01 -3.84
N ALA A 284 10.76 -6.21 -4.76
CA ALA A 284 12.17 -5.82 -4.73
C ALA A 284 12.50 -5.07 -3.43
N ASP A 285 11.67 -4.07 -3.10
CA ASP A 285 11.75 -3.26 -1.89
C ASP A 285 10.81 -3.79 -0.80
N ALA A 286 10.76 -5.12 -0.64
CA ALA A 286 9.87 -5.76 0.32
C ALA A 286 10.09 -5.18 1.71
N ALA A 287 9.02 -4.63 2.28
CA ALA A 287 9.03 -4.13 3.64
C ALA A 287 9.49 -5.24 4.60
N PRO A 288 10.20 -4.88 5.68
CA PRO A 288 10.57 -5.85 6.71
C PRO A 288 9.33 -6.54 7.27
N TRP A 289 9.49 -7.81 7.68
CA TRP A 289 8.40 -8.59 8.27
C TRP A 289 7.79 -7.87 9.49
N ARG A 290 6.48 -7.62 9.43
CA ARG A 290 5.69 -7.02 10.52
C ARG A 290 4.58 -8.00 10.96
N PRO A 291 4.81 -8.85 11.98
CA PRO A 291 3.79 -9.80 12.43
C PRO A 291 2.53 -9.11 12.97
N ASP A 292 2.66 -7.89 13.50
CA ASP A 292 1.53 -7.13 14.05
C ASP A 292 0.51 -6.70 12.99
N LEU A 293 0.95 -6.49 11.73
CA LEU A 293 0.04 -6.22 10.61
C LEU A 293 -0.87 -7.43 10.39
N PHE A 294 -0.28 -8.61 10.22
CA PHE A 294 -1.03 -9.86 10.01
C PHE A 294 -1.89 -10.23 11.21
N LYS A 295 -1.39 -10.01 12.42
CA LYS A 295 -2.17 -10.21 13.64
C LYS A 295 -3.40 -9.34 13.66
N THR A 296 -3.24 -8.06 13.36
CA THR A 296 -4.35 -7.13 13.32
C THR A 296 -5.34 -7.48 12.20
N ALA A 297 -4.84 -7.82 11.00
CA ALA A 297 -5.69 -8.23 9.88
C ALA A 297 -6.49 -9.51 10.18
N LEU A 298 -5.86 -10.53 10.77
CA LEU A 298 -6.52 -11.78 11.17
C LEU A 298 -7.52 -11.58 12.34
N ASP A 299 -7.24 -10.63 13.24
CA ASP A 299 -8.16 -10.25 14.30
C ASP A 299 -9.37 -9.47 13.75
N LEU A 300 -9.18 -8.71 12.67
CA LEU A 300 -10.28 -8.06 11.97
C LEU A 300 -11.19 -9.08 11.26
N VAL A 301 -10.61 -10.04 10.54
CA VAL A 301 -11.36 -11.07 9.79
C VAL A 301 -12.03 -12.07 10.74
N GLY A 302 -11.29 -12.58 11.73
CA GLY A 302 -11.81 -13.54 12.70
C GLY A 302 -11.96 -14.98 12.20
N ASP A 303 -11.54 -15.27 10.96
CA ASP A 303 -11.63 -16.60 10.38
C ASP A 303 -10.65 -17.60 11.03
N ARG A 304 -11.11 -18.83 11.24
CA ARG A 304 -10.35 -19.88 11.94
C ARG A 304 -9.39 -20.61 11.01
N GLU A 305 -9.76 -20.76 9.75
CA GLU A 305 -8.95 -21.43 8.74
C GLU A 305 -7.72 -20.57 8.41
N ASP A 306 -7.91 -19.26 8.28
CA ASP A 306 -6.85 -18.28 8.07
C ASP A 306 -5.85 -18.25 9.23
N ARG A 307 -6.29 -18.46 10.47
CA ARG A 307 -5.38 -18.60 11.62
C ARG A 307 -4.58 -19.90 11.57
N ALA A 308 -5.14 -20.97 11.02
CA ALA A 308 -4.41 -22.21 10.81
C ALA A 308 -3.38 -22.07 9.67
N ILE A 309 -3.74 -21.37 8.59
CA ILE A 309 -2.82 -20.98 7.50
C ILE A 309 -1.68 -20.13 8.06
N ALA A 310 -1.99 -19.11 8.85
CA ALA A 310 -1.02 -18.23 9.49
C ALA A 310 0.00 -19.02 10.33
N LYS A 311 -0.48 -19.99 11.12
CA LYS A 311 0.39 -20.86 11.92
C LYS A 311 1.30 -21.74 11.07
N ALA A 312 0.85 -22.18 9.89
CA ALA A 312 1.63 -23.02 9.00
C ALA A 312 2.66 -22.22 8.17
N THR A 313 2.32 -20.99 7.78
CA THR A 313 3.11 -20.21 6.81
C THR A 313 3.89 -19.04 7.42
N LEU A 314 3.38 -18.33 8.42
CA LEU A 314 4.00 -17.09 8.88
C LEU A 314 5.15 -17.36 9.88
N PRO A 315 6.31 -16.70 9.73
CA PRO A 315 7.47 -16.94 10.58
C PRO A 315 7.23 -16.45 12.01
N GLY A 316 7.58 -17.32 12.98
CA GLY A 316 7.49 -16.98 14.40
C GLY A 316 6.06 -16.77 14.90
N TRP A 317 5.04 -17.20 14.16
CA TRP A 317 3.65 -17.02 14.54
C TRP A 317 3.29 -17.83 15.80
N LYS A 318 2.85 -17.12 16.85
CA LYS A 318 2.46 -17.71 18.13
C LYS A 318 0.94 -17.74 18.35
N GLY A 319 0.14 -17.43 17.34
CA GLY A 319 -1.32 -17.41 17.45
C GLY A 319 -1.89 -18.80 17.74
N GLU A 320 -2.95 -18.84 18.55
CA GLU A 320 -3.70 -20.07 18.77
C GLU A 320 -4.46 -20.46 17.49
N ALA A 321 -4.02 -21.53 16.84
CA ALA A 321 -4.87 -22.26 15.92
C ALA A 321 -5.70 -23.24 16.75
N LYS A 322 -7.01 -22.99 16.89
CA LYS A 322 -7.93 -24.01 17.42
C LYS A 322 -7.89 -25.21 16.48
N LYS A 323 -7.93 -26.43 17.02
CA LYS A 323 -7.90 -27.67 16.21
C LYS A 323 -8.95 -27.58 15.11
N HIS A 324 -8.50 -27.56 13.86
CA HIS A 324 -9.38 -27.61 12.71
C HIS A 324 -9.53 -29.07 12.27
N GLY A 325 -10.77 -29.52 12.13
CA GLY A 325 -11.08 -30.86 11.62
C GLY A 325 -11.12 -30.95 10.10
N ARG A 326 -11.19 -29.82 9.36
CA ARG A 326 -11.15 -29.81 7.89
C ARG A 326 -9.73 -29.55 7.36
N ARG A 327 -9.46 -30.12 6.19
CA ARG A 327 -8.30 -29.87 5.34
C ARG A 327 -8.27 -28.38 4.96
N LEU A 328 -7.07 -27.77 5.02
CA LEU A 328 -6.82 -26.40 4.53
C LEU A 328 -7.12 -26.32 3.02
N PRO A 329 -7.44 -25.13 2.48
CA PRO A 329 -7.65 -24.96 1.04
C PRO A 329 -6.39 -25.33 0.25
N ALA A 330 -6.54 -25.55 -1.05
CA ALA A 330 -5.39 -25.81 -1.93
C ALA A 330 -4.33 -24.71 -1.74
N PRO A 331 -3.05 -25.04 -1.54
CA PRO A 331 -1.96 -24.07 -1.32
C PRO A 331 -1.55 -23.32 -2.58
N ALA A 332 -1.73 -23.95 -3.74
CA ALA A 332 -1.59 -23.35 -5.06
C ALA A 332 -2.83 -22.52 -5.42
N ILE A 333 -2.65 -21.52 -6.27
CA ILE A 333 -3.74 -20.67 -6.78
C ILE A 333 -3.34 -20.10 -8.13
N ASN A 334 -4.31 -19.85 -8.99
CA ASN A 334 -4.15 -19.14 -10.24
C ASN A 334 -5.36 -18.23 -10.45
N SER A 335 -5.13 -17.13 -11.15
CA SER A 335 -6.17 -16.19 -11.55
C SER A 335 -5.78 -15.51 -12.85
N GLU A 336 -6.50 -15.86 -13.92
CA GLU A 336 -6.38 -15.21 -15.21
C GLU A 336 -6.60 -13.68 -15.10
N TRP A 337 -7.57 -13.25 -14.27
CA TRP A 337 -7.84 -11.84 -14.05
C TRP A 337 -6.68 -11.16 -13.33
N ALA A 338 -6.15 -11.76 -12.27
CA ALA A 338 -5.04 -11.16 -11.53
C ALA A 338 -3.72 -11.23 -12.30
N LYS A 339 -3.63 -12.02 -13.39
CA LYS A 339 -2.39 -12.31 -14.11
C LYS A 339 -1.32 -12.95 -13.21
N LEU A 340 -1.75 -13.78 -12.25
CA LEU A 340 -0.91 -14.42 -11.26
C LEU A 340 -1.18 -15.91 -11.16
N ALA A 341 -0.12 -16.70 -11.02
CA ALA A 341 -0.17 -18.10 -10.61
C ALA A 341 0.88 -18.37 -9.52
N LEU A 342 0.48 -19.07 -8.48
CA LEU A 342 1.35 -19.57 -7.42
C LEU A 342 1.25 -21.08 -7.40
N LEU A 343 2.34 -21.74 -7.78
CA LEU A 343 2.52 -23.17 -7.63
C LEU A 343 3.17 -23.38 -6.26
N ARG A 344 2.60 -24.26 -5.43
CA ARG A 344 3.05 -24.46 -4.05
C ARG A 344 2.63 -25.83 -3.56
N ALA A 345 3.59 -26.64 -3.13
CA ALA A 345 3.32 -28.01 -2.71
C ALA A 345 2.46 -28.13 -1.43
N ASP A 346 2.73 -27.32 -0.40
CA ASP A 346 1.93 -27.27 0.82
C ASP A 346 2.00 -25.92 1.55
N TRP A 347 1.19 -25.77 2.61
CA TRP A 347 1.14 -24.56 3.45
C TRP A 347 2.30 -24.41 4.44
N LYS A 348 3.23 -25.35 4.52
CA LYS A 348 4.37 -25.23 5.44
C LYS A 348 5.25 -24.08 5.00
N ASN A 349 5.84 -23.41 5.98
CA ASN A 349 6.71 -22.27 5.75
C ASN A 349 7.87 -22.59 4.79
N GLY A 350 8.44 -23.80 4.86
CA GLY A 350 9.54 -24.24 4.00
C GLY A 350 9.16 -24.82 2.64
N SER A 351 7.86 -24.95 2.32
CA SER A 351 7.44 -25.59 1.07
C SER A 351 8.03 -24.88 -0.15
N PRO A 352 8.53 -25.63 -1.15
CA PRO A 352 8.83 -25.08 -2.47
C PRO A 352 7.61 -24.33 -3.01
N ARG A 353 7.87 -23.18 -3.63
CA ARG A 353 6.84 -22.38 -4.29
C ARG A 353 7.40 -21.54 -5.41
N LEU A 354 6.65 -21.44 -6.50
CA LEU A 354 6.94 -20.59 -7.64
C LEU A 354 5.79 -19.61 -7.82
N LEU A 355 6.06 -18.32 -7.65
CA LEU A 355 5.14 -17.26 -8.06
C LEU A 355 5.46 -16.87 -9.51
N ILE A 356 4.43 -16.76 -10.32
CA ILE A 356 4.47 -16.36 -11.72
C ILE A 356 3.54 -15.14 -11.86
N ASN A 357 4.12 -14.01 -12.23
CA ASN A 357 3.41 -12.81 -12.63
C ASN A 357 3.55 -12.65 -14.14
N TYR A 358 2.43 -12.77 -14.85
CA TYR A 358 2.35 -12.68 -16.30
C TYR A 358 1.53 -11.47 -16.74
N ASP A 359 1.54 -10.41 -15.92
CA ASP A 359 0.91 -9.14 -16.26
C ASP A 359 1.63 -8.42 -17.42
N ALA A 360 0.83 -7.79 -18.27
CA ALA A 360 1.25 -7.12 -19.50
C ALA A 360 2.10 -8.04 -20.40
N ARG A 361 3.18 -7.50 -21.00
CA ARG A 361 4.10 -8.24 -21.88
C ARG A 361 5.33 -8.77 -21.15
N ARG A 362 5.21 -9.06 -19.86
CA ARG A 362 6.33 -9.47 -19.02
C ARG A 362 6.00 -10.75 -18.27
N VAL A 363 7.01 -11.56 -18.03
CA VAL A 363 6.92 -12.71 -17.12
C VAL A 363 7.95 -12.52 -16.02
N GLN A 364 7.47 -12.24 -14.81
CA GLN A 364 8.30 -12.21 -13.62
C GLN A 364 8.05 -13.47 -12.81
N THR A 365 9.11 -14.09 -12.30
CA THR A 365 8.99 -15.27 -11.46
C THR A 365 9.87 -15.17 -10.23
N GLU A 366 9.41 -15.83 -9.16
CA GLU A 366 10.21 -16.03 -7.96
C GLU A 366 10.06 -17.47 -7.48
N LEU A 367 11.17 -18.21 -7.48
CA LEU A 367 11.24 -19.54 -6.87
C LEU A 367 11.83 -19.42 -5.47
N VAL A 368 11.15 -20.00 -4.50
CA VAL A 368 11.66 -20.19 -3.15
C VAL A 368 11.66 -21.67 -2.82
N VAL A 369 12.79 -22.15 -2.31
CA VAL A 369 12.97 -23.52 -1.81
C VAL A 369 13.51 -23.43 -0.37
N ASP A 370 12.84 -24.10 0.56
CA ASP A 370 13.09 -24.02 2.01
C ASP A 370 13.07 -22.60 2.57
N LYS A 371 14.22 -21.94 2.65
CA LYS A 371 14.40 -20.57 3.15
C LYS A 371 15.17 -19.69 2.17
N THR A 372 15.43 -20.20 0.97
CA THR A 372 16.30 -19.59 -0.01
C THR A 372 15.48 -19.17 -1.21
N VAL A 373 15.52 -17.89 -1.53
CA VAL A 373 15.09 -17.40 -2.86
C VAL A 373 16.13 -17.89 -3.85
N VAL A 374 15.73 -18.71 -4.83
CA VAL A 374 16.64 -19.25 -5.84
C VAL A 374 16.83 -18.23 -6.97
N TRP A 375 15.73 -17.62 -7.42
CA TRP A 375 15.72 -16.47 -8.32
C TRP A 375 14.50 -15.60 -8.03
N SER A 376 14.56 -14.34 -8.43
CA SER A 376 13.43 -13.41 -8.34
C SER A 376 13.57 -12.29 -9.35
N GLY A 377 12.58 -12.12 -10.23
CA GLY A 377 12.52 -10.99 -11.16
C GLY A 377 12.05 -11.37 -12.56
N ASP A 378 12.40 -10.52 -13.53
CA ASP A 378 12.03 -10.70 -14.93
C ASP A 378 12.74 -11.90 -15.57
N CYS A 379 11.97 -12.75 -16.23
CA CYS A 379 12.45 -13.90 -16.99
C CYS A 379 11.74 -13.99 -18.35
N THR A 380 11.31 -12.87 -18.91
CA THR A 380 10.58 -12.80 -20.19
C THR A 380 11.47 -13.34 -21.32
N PRO A 381 11.06 -14.39 -22.05
CA PRO A 381 11.89 -14.94 -23.11
C PRO A 381 12.01 -13.98 -24.30
N GLN A 382 13.16 -14.06 -24.97
CA GLN A 382 13.46 -13.36 -26.21
C GLN A 382 13.53 -14.40 -27.33
N VAL A 383 12.78 -14.16 -28.39
CA VAL A 383 12.70 -15.04 -29.56
C VAL A 383 13.21 -14.30 -30.80
N SER A 384 13.89 -15.01 -31.69
CA SER A 384 14.31 -14.50 -32.99
C SER A 384 14.08 -15.55 -34.08
N LEU A 385 13.78 -15.11 -35.30
CA LEU A 385 13.63 -15.95 -36.48
C LEU A 385 14.69 -15.55 -37.52
N ALA A 386 15.52 -16.50 -37.94
CA ALA A 386 16.66 -16.25 -38.84
C ALA A 386 17.51 -15.04 -38.38
N GLY A 387 17.79 -14.98 -37.05
CA GLY A 387 18.56 -13.91 -36.41
C GLY A 387 17.84 -12.59 -36.18
N LYS A 388 16.59 -12.42 -36.66
CA LYS A 388 15.79 -11.19 -36.45
C LYS A 388 14.89 -11.32 -35.21
N PRO A 389 14.92 -10.37 -34.27
CA PRO A 389 14.03 -10.41 -33.09
C PRO A 389 12.55 -10.47 -33.47
N LEU A 390 11.79 -11.32 -32.80
CA LEU A 390 10.33 -11.37 -32.86
C LEU A 390 9.77 -10.74 -31.59
N ALA A 391 9.11 -9.59 -31.72
CA ALA A 391 8.50 -8.91 -30.58
C ALA A 391 7.16 -9.55 -30.19
N LEU A 392 6.81 -9.45 -28.91
CA LEU A 392 5.47 -9.76 -28.41
C LEU A 392 4.44 -8.77 -29.00
N SER A 393 3.37 -9.32 -29.56
CA SER A 393 2.25 -8.57 -30.15
C SER A 393 1.01 -8.54 -29.26
N SER A 394 0.92 -9.44 -28.28
CA SER A 394 -0.11 -9.45 -27.23
C SER A 394 0.50 -9.44 -25.83
N ASP A 395 -0.36 -9.23 -24.83
CA ASP A 395 -0.06 -9.57 -23.44
C ASP A 395 -0.11 -11.10 -23.25
N TRP A 396 0.35 -11.56 -22.08
CA TRP A 396 0.24 -12.96 -21.72
C TRP A 396 -1.18 -13.32 -21.25
N GLU A 397 -1.65 -14.46 -21.74
CA GLU A 397 -2.94 -15.07 -21.37
C GLU A 397 -2.70 -16.47 -20.82
N GLU A 398 -3.59 -16.90 -19.93
CA GLU A 398 -3.60 -18.28 -19.46
C GLU A 398 -4.24 -19.17 -20.53
N LEU A 399 -3.61 -20.30 -20.81
CA LEU A 399 -4.20 -21.35 -21.65
C LEU A 399 -4.77 -22.50 -20.81
N CYS A 400 -4.07 -22.83 -19.72
CA CYS A 400 -4.43 -23.96 -18.89
C CYS A 400 -3.90 -23.76 -17.46
N TRP A 401 -4.76 -24.05 -16.50
CA TRP A 401 -4.42 -24.24 -15.10
C TRP A 401 -4.94 -25.61 -14.68
N ASP A 402 -4.08 -26.40 -14.04
CA ASP A 402 -4.48 -27.64 -13.38
C ASP A 402 -3.72 -27.82 -12.06
N CYS A 403 -4.41 -28.35 -11.05
CA CYS A 403 -3.87 -28.50 -9.71
C CYS A 403 -4.52 -29.70 -9.04
N ASP A 404 -3.73 -30.75 -8.84
CA ASP A 404 -4.22 -32.01 -8.29
C ASP A 404 -3.36 -32.49 -7.11
N LYS A 405 -3.27 -33.80 -6.90
CA LYS A 405 -2.44 -34.41 -5.85
C LYS A 405 -0.97 -34.53 -6.25
N ASP A 406 -0.69 -34.64 -7.55
CA ASP A 406 0.62 -34.96 -8.10
C ASP A 406 1.42 -33.66 -8.35
N GLY A 407 0.74 -32.60 -8.82
CA GLY A 407 1.41 -31.34 -9.10
C GLY A 407 0.49 -30.14 -9.31
N ASP A 408 1.15 -29.00 -9.52
CA ASP A 408 0.53 -27.76 -9.99
C ASP A 408 1.06 -27.46 -11.39
N TYR A 409 0.17 -27.20 -12.34
CA TYR A 409 0.48 -26.90 -13.74
C TYR A 409 -0.12 -25.56 -14.15
N VAL A 410 0.68 -24.71 -14.80
CA VAL A 410 0.15 -23.56 -15.52
C VAL A 410 0.82 -23.42 -16.88
N GLU A 411 0.01 -23.08 -17.88
CA GLU A 411 0.45 -22.74 -19.22
C GLU A 411 -0.03 -21.34 -19.58
N ILE A 412 0.91 -20.51 -20.01
CA ILE A 412 0.64 -19.16 -20.47
C ILE A 412 1.13 -18.97 -21.91
N GLN A 413 0.47 -18.09 -22.65
CA GLN A 413 0.80 -17.81 -24.04
C GLN A 413 0.86 -16.32 -24.29
N ALA A 414 1.72 -15.90 -25.22
CA ALA A 414 1.62 -14.62 -25.86
C ALA A 414 1.82 -14.75 -27.37
N ALA A 415 1.12 -13.92 -28.13
CA ALA A 415 1.34 -13.78 -29.56
C ALA A 415 2.66 -13.05 -29.81
N LEU A 416 3.39 -13.52 -30.82
CA LEU A 416 4.55 -12.85 -31.40
C LEU A 416 4.13 -12.17 -32.71
N GLN A 417 5.01 -11.37 -33.29
CA GLN A 417 4.82 -10.82 -34.63
C GLN A 417 4.70 -11.93 -35.68
N SER A 418 4.08 -11.58 -36.82
CA SER A 418 3.98 -12.47 -38.00
C SER A 418 3.27 -13.81 -37.73
N GLY A 419 2.30 -13.84 -36.82
CA GLY A 419 1.46 -15.01 -36.54
C GLY A 419 2.13 -16.11 -35.71
N TRP A 420 3.33 -15.84 -35.19
CA TRP A 420 4.01 -16.74 -34.25
C TRP A 420 3.39 -16.63 -32.85
N LYS A 421 3.62 -17.64 -32.02
CA LYS A 421 3.20 -17.72 -30.62
C LYS A 421 4.33 -18.25 -29.77
N LEU A 422 4.40 -17.75 -28.55
CA LEU A 422 5.26 -18.27 -27.49
C LEU A 422 4.36 -18.81 -26.39
N GLN A 423 4.51 -20.09 -26.08
CA GLN A 423 3.86 -20.75 -24.95
C GLN A 423 4.90 -21.09 -23.90
N ARG A 424 4.52 -21.00 -22.64
CA ARG A 424 5.38 -21.32 -21.52
C ARG A 424 4.63 -22.17 -20.51
N GLN A 425 5.18 -23.31 -20.18
CA GLN A 425 4.62 -24.28 -19.25
C GLN A 425 5.45 -24.32 -17.97
N PHE A 426 4.77 -24.37 -16.83
CA PHE A 426 5.38 -24.56 -15.52
C PHE A 426 4.67 -25.72 -14.82
N TYR A 427 5.43 -26.68 -14.33
CA TYR A 427 4.91 -27.81 -13.56
C TYR A 427 5.74 -28.02 -12.29
N LEU A 428 5.10 -27.91 -11.13
CA LEU A 428 5.71 -28.21 -9.83
C LEU A 428 5.17 -29.55 -9.32
N ALA A 429 6.01 -30.58 -9.36
CA ALA A 429 5.69 -31.88 -8.77
C ALA A 429 5.75 -31.78 -7.24
N ARG A 430 4.67 -32.17 -6.55
CA ARG A 430 4.57 -32.00 -5.10
C ARG A 430 5.42 -33.00 -4.34
N ASP A 431 5.35 -34.26 -4.73
CA ASP A 431 6.01 -35.37 -4.03
C ASP A 431 7.47 -35.52 -4.49
N ASP A 432 7.73 -35.42 -5.79
CA ASP A 432 9.09 -35.55 -6.34
C ASP A 432 9.94 -34.27 -6.20
N GLN A 433 9.31 -33.16 -5.83
CA GLN A 433 9.95 -31.87 -5.55
C GLN A 433 10.82 -31.32 -6.69
N PHE A 434 10.43 -31.55 -7.94
CA PHE A 434 11.06 -30.92 -9.10
C PHE A 434 10.14 -29.87 -9.73
N LEU A 435 10.78 -28.90 -10.39
CA LEU A 435 10.12 -27.89 -11.19
C LEU A 435 10.53 -28.09 -12.65
N LEU A 436 9.55 -28.33 -13.52
CA LEU A 436 9.73 -28.32 -14.97
C LEU A 436 9.30 -26.95 -15.50
N ILE A 437 10.14 -26.35 -16.33
CA ILE A 437 9.82 -25.15 -17.09
C ILE A 437 10.11 -25.48 -18.55
N ALA A 438 9.10 -25.34 -19.40
CA ALA A 438 9.22 -25.55 -20.83
C ALA A 438 8.71 -24.34 -21.60
N ASP A 439 9.24 -24.15 -22.80
CA ASP A 439 8.77 -23.12 -23.73
C ASP A 439 8.57 -23.77 -25.11
N ALA A 440 7.47 -23.41 -25.77
CA ALA A 440 7.16 -23.83 -27.13
C ALA A 440 6.98 -22.60 -28.02
N ILE A 441 7.60 -22.62 -29.19
CA ILE A 441 7.53 -21.56 -30.19
C ILE A 441 6.80 -22.12 -31.41
N LEU A 442 5.61 -21.58 -31.66
CA LEU A 442 4.70 -22.08 -32.68
C LEU A 442 4.55 -21.04 -33.78
N GLY A 443 4.58 -21.46 -35.05
CA GLY A 443 4.49 -20.52 -36.17
C GLY A 443 3.97 -21.18 -37.45
N PRO A 444 3.57 -20.35 -38.43
CA PRO A 444 3.05 -20.84 -39.70
C PRO A 444 4.12 -21.45 -40.61
N ASP A 445 5.39 -21.03 -40.45
CA ASP A 445 6.49 -21.36 -41.35
C ASP A 445 7.62 -22.07 -40.61
N ALA A 446 8.39 -22.89 -41.33
CA ALA A 446 9.64 -23.45 -40.84
C ALA A 446 10.77 -22.39 -40.86
N GLY A 447 11.64 -22.40 -39.85
CA GLY A 447 12.80 -21.51 -39.82
C GLY A 447 13.69 -21.74 -38.61
N GLU A 448 14.89 -21.14 -38.66
CA GLU A 448 15.82 -21.18 -37.54
C GLU A 448 15.32 -20.26 -36.41
N VAL A 449 14.98 -20.87 -35.28
CA VAL A 449 14.48 -20.18 -34.09
C VAL A 449 15.61 -20.00 -33.10
N GLY A 450 15.93 -18.74 -32.79
CA GLY A 450 16.78 -18.37 -31.67
C GLY A 450 15.92 -18.12 -30.43
N TYR A 451 16.31 -18.73 -29.30
CA TYR A 451 15.65 -18.55 -28.01
C TYR A 451 16.67 -18.14 -26.95
N ARG A 452 16.28 -17.18 -26.12
CA ARG A 452 17.05 -16.76 -24.96
C ARG A 452 16.13 -16.39 -23.80
N CYS A 453 16.33 -16.99 -22.64
CA CYS A 453 15.74 -16.55 -21.39
C CYS A 453 16.85 -16.28 -20.37
N ARG A 454 16.74 -15.17 -19.64
CA ARG A 454 17.66 -14.80 -18.57
C ARG A 454 16.97 -15.03 -17.24
N TRP A 455 17.67 -15.73 -16.33
CA TRP A 455 17.16 -16.01 -15.00
C TRP A 455 17.83 -15.10 -13.97
N PRO A 456 17.07 -14.30 -13.22
CA PRO A 456 17.60 -13.37 -12.22
C PRO A 456 17.93 -14.13 -10.92
N LEU A 457 19.01 -14.90 -10.95
CA LEU A 457 19.47 -15.69 -9.80
C LEU A 457 19.69 -14.79 -8.59
N ALA A 458 19.24 -15.27 -7.43
CA ALA A 458 19.46 -14.56 -6.18
C ALA A 458 20.95 -14.56 -5.79
N GLN A 459 21.33 -13.62 -4.93
CA GLN A 459 22.70 -13.52 -4.44
C GLN A 459 23.15 -14.84 -3.79
N GLY A 460 24.31 -15.34 -4.22
CA GLY A 460 24.89 -16.59 -3.71
C GLY A 460 24.42 -17.86 -4.42
N VAL A 461 23.40 -17.79 -5.29
CA VAL A 461 22.95 -18.92 -6.10
C VAL A 461 23.83 -19.05 -7.34
N LYS A 462 24.33 -20.27 -7.61
CA LYS A 462 25.19 -20.57 -8.75
C LYS A 462 24.83 -21.92 -9.34
N PHE A 463 25.02 -22.07 -10.64
CA PHE A 463 24.99 -23.38 -11.29
C PHE A 463 26.17 -24.22 -10.78
N ARG A 464 25.90 -25.49 -10.48
CA ARG A 464 26.95 -26.47 -10.25
C ARG A 464 27.17 -27.19 -11.57
N SER A 465 28.25 -26.86 -12.26
CA SER A 465 28.71 -27.52 -13.49
C SER A 465 29.43 -28.82 -13.20
#